data_AF-A0A970FYD0-F1
#
_entry.id   AF-A0A970FYD0-F1
#
_cell.length_a   1.000
_cell.length_b   1.000
_cell.length_c   1.000
_cell.angle_alpha   90.00
_cell.angle_beta   90.00
_cell.angle_gamma   90.00
#
_symmetry.space_group_name_H-M   'P 1'
#
loop_
_entity.id
_entity.type
_entity.pdbx_description
1 polymer ?
#
loop_
_entity_poly.entity_id
_entity_poly.type
_entity_poly.pdbx_seq_one_letter_code
_entity_poly.pdbx_strand_id
1 'polypeptide(L)'
;RCPLRHHCGVKFQKKTGLVHISGKTIRRAQYLKLLGEPEYKQLTRLRNAVEGIPSVLRRKYRVDEMPVRGYVRSKLWYFLKVGAINTRRVLEWATEQASSLLFQRFYATVIFKCYKTPEKVSA
;
A
#
# COMPACT_ATOMS: atom_id res chain seq x y z
N ARG A 1 22.35 0.24 -37.47
CA ARG A 1 20.92 -0.09 -37.18
C ARG A 1 20.51 0.65 -35.91
N CYS A 2 19.29 1.20 -35.82
CA CYS A 2 18.85 1.95 -34.63
C CYS A 2 18.67 1.01 -33.41
N PRO A 3 19.29 1.30 -32.25
CA PRO A 3 19.22 0.43 -31.07
C PRO A 3 17.86 0.47 -30.37
N LEU A 4 17.13 1.59 -30.44
CA LEU A 4 15.82 1.76 -29.80
C LEU A 4 14.64 1.40 -30.70
N ARG A 5 14.89 0.69 -31.82
CA ARG A 5 13.84 0.32 -32.79
C ARG A 5 12.71 -0.48 -32.15
N HIS A 6 12.99 -1.28 -31.13
CA HIS A 6 11.99 -2.06 -30.41
C HIS A 6 11.00 -1.20 -29.59
N HIS A 7 11.42 -0.01 -29.15
CA HIS A 7 10.55 0.93 -28.42
C HIS A 7 9.86 1.93 -29.36
N CYS A 8 10.21 1.92 -30.65
CA CYS A 8 9.73 2.88 -31.61
C CYS A 8 8.37 2.46 -32.17
N GLY A 9 7.33 3.28 -31.97
CA GLY A 9 6.00 3.10 -32.57
C GLY A 9 5.92 3.47 -34.06
N VAL A 10 7.04 3.38 -34.81
CA VAL A 10 7.07 3.66 -36.24
C VAL A 10 6.26 2.62 -37.00
N LYS A 11 5.37 3.08 -37.87
CA LYS A 11 4.74 2.27 -38.91
C LYS A 11 5.51 2.47 -40.21
N PHE A 12 6.13 1.42 -40.72
CA PHE A 12 6.84 1.47 -42.00
C PHE A 12 5.84 1.38 -43.15
N GLN A 13 5.88 2.37 -44.04
CA GLN A 13 5.23 2.37 -45.35
C GLN A 13 6.25 2.06 -46.45
N LYS A 14 5.80 1.88 -47.70
CA LYS A 14 6.64 1.49 -48.84
C LYS A 14 7.89 2.37 -49.04
N LYS A 15 7.82 3.67 -48.72
CA LYS A 15 8.92 4.63 -48.93
C LYS A 15 9.32 5.43 -47.67
N THR A 16 8.56 5.35 -46.58
CA THR A 16 8.73 6.24 -45.41
C THR A 16 8.30 5.54 -44.12
N GLY A 17 8.90 5.89 -42.99
CA GLY A 17 8.42 5.51 -41.66
C GLY A 17 7.59 6.63 -41.04
N LEU A 18 6.35 6.33 -40.64
CA LEU A 18 5.45 7.29 -40.00
C LEU A 18 5.33 7.04 -38.50
N VAL A 19 5.45 8.09 -37.68
CA VAL A 19 5.08 8.07 -36.26
C VAL A 19 3.88 8.96 -36.07
N HIS A 20 2.78 8.38 -35.59
CA HIS A 20 1.57 9.12 -35.30
C HIS A 20 1.49 9.47 -33.81
N ILE A 21 1.81 10.71 -33.45
CA ILE A 21 1.66 11.23 -32.09
C ILE A 21 0.42 12.13 -32.06
N SER A 22 -0.64 11.64 -31.43
CA SER A 22 -1.85 12.46 -31.23
C SER A 22 -1.68 13.40 -30.05
N GLY A 23 -2.40 14.53 -30.04
CA GLY A 23 -2.45 15.41 -28.86
C GLY A 23 -2.92 14.69 -27.59
N LYS A 24 -3.80 13.69 -27.72
CA LYS A 24 -4.25 12.84 -26.59
C LYS A 24 -3.09 12.04 -26.00
N THR A 25 -2.21 11.53 -26.85
CA THR A 25 -1.01 10.78 -26.45
C THR A 25 -0.07 11.67 -25.64
N ILE A 26 0.13 12.92 -26.07
CA ILE A 26 0.98 13.89 -25.38
C ILE A 26 0.41 14.20 -23.99
N ARG A 27 -0.88 14.51 -23.89
CA ARG A 27 -1.53 14.78 -22.59
C ARG A 27 -1.46 13.58 -21.65
N ARG A 28 -1.65 12.36 -22.17
CA ARG A 28 -1.53 11.14 -21.36
C ARG A 28 -0.10 10.94 -20.87
N ALA A 29 0.91 11.19 -21.69
CA ALA A 29 2.31 11.09 -21.27
C ALA A 29 2.63 12.10 -20.15
N GLN A 30 2.14 13.34 -20.26
CA GLN A 30 2.27 14.35 -19.20
C GLN A 30 1.59 13.88 -17.90
N TYR A 31 0.37 13.34 -18.00
CA TYR A 31 -0.34 12.80 -16.84
C TYR A 31 0.38 11.61 -16.19
N LEU A 32 0.94 10.70 -16.97
CA LEU A 32 1.73 9.57 -16.45
C LEU A 32 3.01 10.05 -15.76
N LYS A 33 3.64 11.12 -16.25
CA LYS A 33 4.77 11.75 -15.57
C LYS A 33 4.35 12.28 -14.20
N LEU A 34 3.21 12.99 -14.13
CA LEU A 34 2.64 13.47 -12.85
C LEU A 34 2.32 12.33 -11.88
N LEU A 35 1.70 11.24 -12.35
CA LEU A 35 1.46 10.03 -11.55
C LEU A 35 2.75 9.37 -11.03
N GLY A 36 3.87 9.57 -11.72
CA GLY A 36 5.18 9.07 -11.32
C GLY A 36 5.77 9.80 -10.11
N GLU A 37 5.31 11.02 -9.83
CA GLU A 37 5.78 11.84 -8.71
C GLU A 37 5.44 11.19 -7.36
N PRO A 38 6.31 11.33 -6.34
CA PRO A 38 6.14 10.68 -5.05
C PRO A 38 4.83 11.10 -4.34
N GLU A 39 4.44 12.37 -4.49
CA GLU A 39 3.20 12.91 -3.93
C GLU A 39 1.96 12.21 -4.52
N TYR A 40 1.87 12.12 -5.84
CA TYR A 40 0.76 11.43 -6.52
C TYR A 40 0.72 9.94 -6.22
N LYS A 41 1.88 9.30 -6.05
CA LYS A 41 1.95 7.90 -5.60
C LYS A 41 1.33 7.74 -4.21
N GLN A 42 1.61 8.65 -3.28
CA GLN A 42 1.02 8.63 -1.94
C GLN A 42 -0.50 8.83 -2.00
N LEU A 43 -0.97 9.83 -2.75
CA LEU A 43 -2.41 10.08 -2.94
C LEU A 43 -3.13 8.88 -3.58
N THR A 44 -2.51 8.24 -4.57
CA THR A 44 -3.07 7.04 -5.22
C THR A 44 -3.20 5.87 -4.26
N ARG A 45 -2.22 5.67 -3.36
CA ARG A 45 -2.29 4.64 -2.31
C ARG A 45 -3.45 4.90 -1.35
N LEU A 46 -3.65 6.15 -0.93
CA LEU A 46 -4.77 6.55 -0.08
C LEU A 46 -6.12 6.28 -0.75
N ARG A 47 -6.25 6.64 -2.03
CA ARG A 47 -7.46 6.37 -2.80
C ARG A 47 -7.76 4.88 -2.89
N ASN A 48 -6.76 4.05 -3.22
CA ASN A 48 -6.90 2.60 -3.29
C ASN A 48 -7.35 2.01 -1.94
N ALA A 49 -6.84 2.56 -0.84
CA ALA A 49 -7.23 2.13 0.50
C ALA A 49 -8.72 2.39 0.77
N VAL A 50 -9.26 3.53 0.33
CA VAL A 50 -10.69 3.91 0.48
C VAL A 50 -11.58 3.09 -0.46
N GLU A 51 -11.21 3.00 -1.74
CA GLU A 51 -11.98 2.28 -2.76
C GLU A 51 -12.03 0.76 -2.50
N GLY A 52 -11.06 0.21 -1.77
CA GLY A 52 -11.05 -1.18 -1.36
C GLY A 52 -12.01 -1.52 -0.21
N ILE A 53 -12.46 -0.53 0.58
CA ILE A 53 -13.28 -0.77 1.79
C ILE A 53 -14.59 -1.49 1.47
N PRO A 54 -15.40 -1.08 0.47
CA PRO A 54 -16.64 -1.77 0.14
C PRO A 54 -16.41 -3.26 -0.19
N SER A 55 -15.32 -3.57 -0.89
CA SER A 55 -14.98 -4.97 -1.24
C SER A 55 -14.65 -5.81 -0.01
N VAL A 56 -13.90 -5.26 0.95
CA VAL A 56 -13.57 -5.94 2.21
C VAL A 56 -14.84 -6.16 3.05
N LEU A 57 -15.71 -5.16 3.12
CA LEU A 57 -16.97 -5.25 3.86
C LEU A 57 -17.88 -6.36 3.33
N ARG A 58 -18.00 -6.50 2.01
CA ARG A 58 -18.78 -7.59 1.40
C ARG A 58 -18.12 -8.95 1.61
N ARG A 59 -16.83 -9.10 1.25
CA ARG A 59 -16.15 -10.41 1.24
C ARG A 59 -15.79 -10.95 2.62
N LYS A 60 -15.22 -10.10 3.49
CA LYS A 60 -14.72 -10.52 4.81
C LYS A 60 -15.80 -10.42 5.88
N TYR A 61 -16.59 -9.35 5.84
CA TYR A 61 -17.58 -9.06 6.88
C TYR A 61 -19.01 -9.41 6.47
N ARG A 62 -19.25 -9.95 5.27
CA ARG A 62 -20.56 -10.44 4.81
C ARG A 62 -21.69 -9.44 5.10
N VAL A 63 -21.50 -8.19 4.67
CA VAL A 63 -22.51 -7.14 4.88
C VAL A 63 -23.82 -7.47 4.15
N ASP A 64 -23.76 -8.14 3.00
CA ASP A 64 -24.96 -8.43 2.21
C ASP A 64 -25.84 -9.53 2.86
N GLU A 65 -25.26 -10.39 3.70
CA GLU A 65 -25.93 -11.51 4.38
C GLU A 65 -26.34 -11.18 5.83
N MET A 66 -26.51 -9.90 6.18
CA MET A 66 -26.84 -9.52 7.56
C MET A 66 -28.27 -9.94 7.96
N PRO A 67 -28.46 -10.60 9.12
CA PRO A 67 -29.78 -11.07 9.56
C PRO A 67 -30.62 -9.95 10.23
N VAL A 68 -30.63 -8.75 9.64
CA VAL A 68 -31.37 -7.59 10.17
C VAL A 68 -32.38 -7.08 9.16
N ARG A 69 -33.61 -6.83 9.63
CA ARG A 69 -34.69 -6.27 8.82
C ARG A 69 -34.87 -4.79 9.21
N GLY A 70 -35.01 -3.93 8.21
CA GLY A 70 -35.25 -2.48 8.39
C GLY A 70 -33.98 -1.62 8.41
N TYR A 71 -34.10 -0.43 7.81
CA TYR A 71 -32.96 0.46 7.49
C TYR A 71 -32.17 0.95 8.71
N VAL A 72 -32.85 1.31 9.82
CA VAL A 72 -32.20 1.80 11.05
C VAL A 72 -31.31 0.71 11.68
N ARG A 73 -31.80 -0.53 11.71
CA ARG A 73 -31.06 -1.69 12.24
C ARG A 73 -29.86 -2.03 11.33
N SER A 74 -30.03 -1.96 10.01
CA SER A 74 -28.95 -2.20 9.04
C SER A 74 -27.82 -1.17 9.15
N LYS A 75 -28.13 0.12 9.34
CA LYS A 75 -27.12 1.17 9.54
C LYS A 75 -26.25 0.91 10.76
N LEU A 76 -26.87 0.63 11.91
CA LEU A 76 -26.15 0.37 13.16
C LEU A 76 -25.19 -0.82 12.99
N TRP A 77 -25.66 -1.92 12.42
CA TRP A 77 -24.83 -3.10 12.16
C TRP A 77 -23.67 -2.81 11.20
N TYR A 78 -23.91 -2.01 10.18
CA TYR A 78 -22.87 -1.58 9.27
C TYR A 78 -21.80 -0.75 9.99
N PHE A 79 -22.20 0.21 10.83
CA PHE A 79 -21.26 0.99 11.65
C PHE A 79 -20.46 0.12 12.61
N LEU A 80 -21.08 -0.87 13.26
CA LEU A 80 -20.37 -1.82 14.12
C LEU A 80 -19.34 -2.64 13.34
N LYS A 81 -19.65 -3.08 12.11
CA LYS A 81 -18.69 -3.78 11.24
C LYS A 81 -17.51 -2.88 10.83
N VAL A 82 -17.77 -1.62 10.50
CA VAL A 82 -16.70 -0.63 10.22
C VAL A 82 -15.87 -0.37 11.48
N GLY A 83 -16.52 -0.23 12.64
CA GLY A 83 -15.86 -0.11 13.95
C GLY A 83 -14.93 -1.29 14.22
N ALA A 84 -15.40 -2.52 14.02
CA ALA A 84 -14.60 -3.73 14.18
C ALA A 84 -13.34 -3.74 13.28
N ILE A 85 -13.44 -3.25 12.04
CA ILE A 85 -12.28 -3.08 11.15
C ILE A 85 -11.26 -2.13 11.77
N ASN A 86 -11.71 -0.98 12.28
CA ASN A 86 -10.83 0.04 12.85
C ASN A 86 -10.20 -0.45 14.17
N THR A 87 -10.98 -1.06 15.06
CA THR A 87 -10.46 -1.63 16.31
C THR A 87 -9.43 -2.70 16.03
N ARG A 88 -9.68 -3.60 15.07
CA ARG A 88 -8.70 -4.61 14.67
C ARG A 88 -7.39 -4.00 14.18
N ARG A 89 -7.45 -2.94 13.36
CA ARG A 89 -6.24 -2.23 12.89
C ARG A 89 -5.45 -1.62 14.04
N VAL A 90 -6.12 -1.04 15.03
CA VAL A 90 -5.47 -0.48 16.22
C VAL A 90 -4.82 -1.59 17.05
N LEU A 91 -5.48 -2.73 17.21
CA LEU A 91 -4.91 -3.88 17.92
C LEU A 91 -3.69 -4.44 17.19
N GLU A 92 -3.76 -4.63 15.87
CA GLU A 92 -2.63 -5.07 15.05
C GLU A 92 -1.44 -4.10 15.19
N TRP A 93 -1.68 -2.80 15.07
CA TRP A 93 -0.66 -1.77 15.29
C TRP A 93 -0.05 -1.80 16.70
N ALA A 94 -0.88 -1.95 17.74
CA ALA A 94 -0.41 -2.03 19.12
C ALA A 94 0.44 -3.29 19.35
N THR A 95 0.08 -4.43 18.76
CA THR A 95 0.87 -5.66 18.84
C THR A 95 2.22 -5.53 18.14
N GLU A 96 2.27 -4.90 16.96
CA GLU A 96 3.52 -4.62 16.24
C GLU A 96 4.43 -3.71 17.08
N GLN A 97 3.87 -2.66 17.68
CA GLN A 97 4.62 -1.74 18.54
C GLN A 97 5.12 -2.42 19.81
N ALA A 98 4.34 -3.32 20.42
CA ALA A 98 4.81 -4.12 21.55
C ALA A 98 5.98 -5.03 21.16
N SER A 99 5.92 -5.66 19.98
CA SER A 99 6.99 -6.55 19.49
C SER A 99 8.30 -5.80 19.25
N SER A 100 8.26 -4.58 18.70
CA SER A 100 9.44 -3.76 18.47
C SER A 100 10.08 -3.28 19.77
N LEU A 101 9.27 -2.91 20.77
CA LEU A 101 9.74 -2.56 22.11
C LEU A 101 10.37 -3.74 22.85
N LEU A 102 9.78 -4.94 22.74
CA LEU A 102 10.35 -6.16 23.29
C LEU A 102 11.69 -6.50 22.62
N PHE A 103 11.79 -6.35 21.30
CA PHE A 103 13.04 -6.55 20.56
C PHE A 103 14.12 -5.54 20.96
N GLN A 104 13.78 -4.26 21.07
CA GLN A 104 14.70 -3.23 21.59
C GLN A 104 15.17 -3.52 23.01
N ARG A 105 14.26 -3.92 23.90
CA ARG A 105 14.59 -4.32 25.28
C ARG A 105 15.53 -5.52 25.29
N PHE A 106 15.25 -6.54 24.48
CA PHE A 106 16.11 -7.72 24.35
C PHE A 106 17.53 -7.34 23.89
N TYR A 107 17.64 -6.54 22.81
CA TYR A 107 18.94 -6.06 22.30
C TYR A 107 19.71 -5.24 23.34
N ALA A 108 19.06 -4.30 24.03
CA ALA A 108 19.69 -3.51 25.08
C ALA A 108 20.21 -4.40 26.23
N THR A 109 19.45 -5.44 26.59
CA THR A 109 19.84 -6.38 27.65
C THR A 109 21.03 -7.25 27.25
N VAL A 110 21.05 -7.74 26.01
CA VAL A 110 22.18 -8.52 25.45
C VAL A 110 23.44 -7.65 25.39
N ILE A 111 23.34 -6.43 24.87
CA ILE A 111 24.45 -5.48 24.79
C ILE A 111 24.99 -5.17 26.20
N PHE A 112 24.12 -4.84 27.15
CA PHE A 112 24.53 -4.57 28.53
C PHE A 112 25.20 -5.79 29.20
N LYS A 113 24.73 -7.00 28.88
CA LYS A 113 25.34 -8.24 29.37
C LYS A 113 26.71 -8.51 28.73
N CYS A 114 26.91 -8.15 27.46
CA CYS A 114 28.21 -8.19 26.78
C CYS A 114 29.20 -7.14 27.32
N TYR A 115 28.75 -5.94 27.70
CA TYR A 115 29.63 -4.94 28.32
C TYR A 115 30.03 -5.30 29.77
N LYS A 116 29.29 -6.19 30.43
CA LYS A 116 29.53 -6.62 31.83
C LYS A 116 30.37 -7.89 31.95
N THR A 117 30.92 -8.43 30.86
CA THR A 117 32.05 -9.39 30.94
C THR A 117 33.35 -8.60 30.97
N PRO A 118 33.96 -8.34 32.15
CA PRO A 118 35.31 -7.80 32.18
C PRO A 118 36.27 -8.84 31.58
N GLU A 119 37.19 -8.36 30.73
CA GLU A 119 38.44 -9.05 30.43
C GLU A 119 39.02 -9.60 31.73
N LYS A 120 38.99 -10.93 31.90
CA LYS A 120 39.93 -11.57 32.81
C LYS A 120 41.29 -11.49 32.12
N VAL A 121 42.01 -10.40 32.41
CA VAL A 121 43.42 -10.26 32.12
C VAL A 121 44.13 -11.46 32.75
N SER A 122 44.66 -12.31 31.88
CA SER A 122 45.53 -13.44 32.20
C SER A 122 46.79 -12.95 32.91
N ALA A 123 47.02 -13.48 34.11
CA ALA A 123 48.32 -13.50 34.78
C ALA A 123 48.89 -14.92 34.72
#